data_AF-A0A955PPH6-F1
#
_entry.id   AF-A0A955PPH6-F1
#
_cell.length_a   1.000
_cell.length_b   1.000
_cell.length_c   1.000
_cell.angle_alpha   90.00
_cell.angle_beta   90.00
_cell.angle_gamma   90.00
#
_symmetry.space_group_name_H-M   'P 1'
#
loop_
_entity.id
_entity.type
_entity.pdbx_description
1 polymer ?
#
loop_
_entity_poly.entity_id
_entity_poly.type
_entity_poly.pdbx_seq_one_letter_code
_entity_poly.pdbx_strand_id
1 'polypeptide(L)'
;MPFLKLTPPEIRTLFEDELASPDLLKITFSRPLPDSPYRKAVARPLIIADQHLLQLALQTDKQEFHRNLSAAERASEIWNIWQQNFEHVHLFTRTKDLQFHRSPDGSCRVQRTKPSLKPDSLPTLDHNREKTYLLPEGKPIPFLVEIGVMNGAGKVLAPKYHKFRQINRFVEMVDDVTRDLPRDRPLR
;
A
#
# COMPACT_ATOMS: atom_id res chain seq x y z
N MET A 1 -11.65 24.33 -13.19
CA MET A 1 -10.31 24.85 -12.83
C MET A 1 -9.46 24.83 -14.09
N PRO A 2 -8.89 25.97 -14.52
CA PRO A 2 -8.10 26.02 -15.74
C PRO A 2 -6.82 25.21 -15.56
N PHE A 3 -6.38 24.60 -16.64
CA PHE A 3 -5.14 23.84 -16.64
C PHE A 3 -3.95 24.79 -16.81
N LEU A 4 -2.91 24.58 -16.01
CA LEU A 4 -1.64 25.30 -16.17
C LEU A 4 -0.84 24.62 -17.28
N LYS A 5 -0.46 25.38 -18.31
CA LYS A 5 0.57 24.98 -19.26
C LYS A 5 1.90 25.39 -18.65
N LEU A 6 2.73 24.40 -18.33
CA LEU A 6 4.06 24.62 -17.75
C LEU A 6 5.11 24.16 -18.75
N THR A 7 6.31 24.72 -18.67
CA THR A 7 7.44 24.27 -19.49
C THR A 7 8.01 22.96 -18.93
N PRO A 8 8.63 22.09 -19.76
CA PRO A 8 9.16 20.80 -19.32
C PRO A 8 10.07 20.84 -18.08
N PRO A 9 10.95 21.86 -17.87
CA PRO A 9 11.77 21.97 -16.67
C PRO A 9 10.94 22.25 -15.40
N GLU A 10 9.96 23.15 -15.49
CA GLU A 10 9.10 23.53 -14.35
C GLU A 10 8.24 22.36 -13.87
N ILE A 11 7.79 21.52 -14.81
CA ILE A 11 7.01 20.32 -14.50
C ILE A 11 7.85 19.30 -13.76
N ARG A 12 9.11 19.13 -14.18
CA ARG A 12 10.03 18.22 -13.51
C ARG A 12 10.26 18.64 -12.07
N THR A 13 10.58 19.91 -11.83
CA THR A 13 10.76 20.43 -10.47
C THR A 13 9.50 20.24 -9.62
N LEU A 14 8.33 20.65 -10.14
CA LEU A 14 7.06 20.50 -9.41
C LEU A 14 6.75 19.03 -9.09
N PHE A 15 7.04 18.12 -10.03
CA PHE A 15 6.81 16.70 -9.84
C PHE A 15 7.77 16.10 -8.79
N GLU A 16 9.04 16.47 -8.81
CA GLU A 16 10.04 16.05 -7.83
C GLU A 16 9.71 16.57 -6.42
N ASP A 17 9.23 17.81 -6.29
CA ASP A 17 8.78 18.39 -5.02
C ASP A 17 7.56 17.65 -4.44
N GLU A 18 6.56 17.35 -5.27
CA GLU A 18 5.35 16.64 -4.84
C GLU A 18 5.62 15.16 -4.53
N LEU A 19 6.61 14.56 -5.21
CA LEU A 19 7.14 13.28 -4.80
C LEU A 19 7.74 13.39 -3.39
N ALA A 20 8.58 14.39 -3.12
CA ALA A 20 9.31 14.59 -1.86
C ALA A 20 8.39 14.88 -0.67
N SER A 21 7.18 15.37 -0.94
CA SER A 21 6.20 15.66 0.10
C SER A 21 5.78 14.43 0.92
N PRO A 22 5.73 14.54 2.26
CA PRO A 22 5.17 13.49 3.12
C PRO A 22 3.65 13.32 2.95
N ASP A 23 2.99 14.28 2.29
CA ASP A 23 1.56 14.22 1.99
C ASP A 23 1.22 13.31 0.81
N LEU A 24 2.22 12.79 0.10
CA LEU A 24 2.02 11.86 -0.99
C LEU A 24 1.35 10.58 -0.49
N LEU A 25 0.25 10.20 -1.12
CA LEU A 25 -0.51 9.01 -0.77
C LEU A 25 -0.32 7.90 -1.81
N LYS A 26 -0.43 8.26 -3.09
CA LYS A 26 -0.38 7.32 -4.20
C LYS A 26 -0.07 8.05 -5.49
N ILE A 27 0.57 7.35 -6.42
CA ILE A 27 0.75 7.77 -7.80
C ILE A 27 0.15 6.70 -8.70
N THR A 28 -0.58 7.11 -9.72
CA THR A 28 -1.10 6.21 -10.75
C THR A 28 -0.69 6.71 -12.12
N PHE A 29 -0.06 5.83 -12.89
CA PHE A 29 0.30 6.04 -14.28
C PHE A 29 -0.71 5.31 -15.15
N SER A 30 -1.25 5.99 -16.15
CA SER A 30 -2.32 5.49 -17.02
C SER A 30 -2.17 6.04 -18.42
N ARG A 31 -2.97 5.53 -19.37
CA ARG A 31 -2.84 5.85 -20.80
C ARG A 31 -1.42 5.53 -21.29
N PRO A 32 -1.07 4.23 -21.39
CA PRO A 32 0.25 3.85 -21.86
C PRO A 32 0.47 4.32 -23.30
N LEU A 33 1.71 4.66 -23.61
CA LEU A 33 2.12 4.96 -24.99
C LEU A 33 2.06 3.71 -25.86
N PRO A 34 1.99 3.86 -27.20
CA PRO A 34 1.90 2.72 -28.13
C PRO A 34 2.97 1.64 -27.93
N ASP A 35 4.21 2.05 -27.63
CA ASP A 35 5.36 1.15 -27.47
C ASP A 35 5.61 0.73 -26.02
N SER A 36 4.72 1.09 -25.08
CA SER A 36 4.90 0.76 -23.68
C SER A 36 4.63 -0.73 -23.42
N PRO A 37 5.54 -1.47 -22.77
CA PRO A 37 5.28 -2.85 -22.34
C PRO A 37 4.34 -2.93 -21.14
N TYR A 38 3.95 -1.79 -20.55
CA TYR A 38 3.13 -1.71 -19.35
C TYR A 38 1.74 -1.15 -19.65
N ARG A 39 0.70 -1.75 -19.06
CA ARG A 39 -0.69 -1.24 -19.11
C ARG A 39 -0.93 -0.13 -18.10
N LYS A 40 -0.33 -0.28 -16.93
CA LYS A 40 -0.54 0.60 -15.77
C LYS A 40 0.67 0.52 -14.87
N ALA A 41 0.95 1.61 -14.17
CA ALA A 41 1.84 1.57 -13.03
C ALA A 41 1.19 2.25 -11.83
N VAL A 42 1.56 1.81 -10.64
CA VAL A 42 1.11 2.42 -9.39
C VAL A 42 2.31 2.53 -8.47
N ALA A 43 2.53 3.70 -7.90
CA ALA A 43 3.54 3.87 -6.86
C ALA A 43 2.88 4.30 -5.54
N ARG A 44 3.37 3.77 -4.41
CA ARG A 44 2.91 4.14 -3.08
C ARG A 44 4.08 4.33 -2.12
N PRO A 45 4.04 5.31 -1.21
CA PRO A 45 5.03 5.38 -0.14
C PRO A 45 4.91 4.17 0.78
N LEU A 46 6.04 3.72 1.31
CA LEU A 46 6.15 2.57 2.20
C LEU A 46 7.29 2.82 3.19
N ILE A 47 7.12 2.41 4.45
CA ILE A 47 8.21 2.44 5.43
C ILE A 47 8.66 1.00 5.67
N ILE A 48 9.95 0.73 5.44
CA ILE A 48 10.58 -0.57 5.75
C ILE A 48 11.80 -0.29 6.61
N ALA A 49 11.86 -0.88 7.81
CA ALA A 49 12.99 -0.72 8.75
C ALA A 49 13.39 0.76 8.94
N ASP A 50 12.40 1.62 9.21
CA ASP A 50 12.51 3.07 9.38
C ASP A 50 13.00 3.86 8.15
N GLN A 51 13.09 3.22 6.99
CA GLN A 51 13.43 3.88 5.73
C GLN A 51 12.17 4.18 4.90
N HIS A 52 12.04 5.43 4.46
CA HIS A 52 10.99 5.87 3.53
C HIS A 52 11.34 5.44 2.11
N LEU A 53 10.58 4.46 1.61
CA LEU A 53 10.71 3.91 0.27
C LEU A 53 9.47 4.24 -0.56
N LEU A 54 9.61 4.14 -1.87
CA LEU A 54 8.49 4.21 -2.80
C LEU A 54 8.33 2.86 -3.49
N GLN A 55 7.27 2.12 -3.15
CA GLN A 55 6.97 0.87 -3.81
C GLN A 55 6.26 1.14 -5.14
N LEU A 56 6.91 0.76 -6.22
CA LEU A 56 6.42 0.80 -7.58
C LEU A 56 5.91 -0.58 -8.00
N ALA A 57 4.68 -0.63 -8.49
CA ALA A 57 4.06 -1.79 -9.12
C ALA A 57 3.87 -1.50 -10.62
N LEU A 58 4.55 -2.26 -11.47
CA LEU A 58 4.48 -2.18 -12.93
C LEU A 58 3.61 -3.33 -13.44
N GLN A 59 2.48 -3.03 -14.06
CA GLN A 59 1.55 -4.03 -14.57
C GLN A 59 1.72 -4.18 -16.09
N THR A 60 2.06 -5.40 -16.51
CA THR A 60 2.06 -5.83 -17.91
C THR A 60 0.76 -6.58 -18.23
N ASP A 61 0.64 -7.10 -19.45
CA ASP A 61 -0.51 -7.91 -19.87
C ASP A 61 -0.68 -9.20 -19.06
N LYS A 62 0.43 -9.79 -18.59
CA LYS A 62 0.45 -11.12 -17.98
C LYS A 62 0.87 -11.14 -16.52
N GLN A 63 1.63 -10.13 -16.07
CA GLN A 63 2.31 -10.14 -14.79
C GLN A 63 2.40 -8.74 -14.17
N GLU A 64 2.56 -8.68 -12.85
CA GLU A 64 2.81 -7.46 -12.10
C GLU A 64 4.17 -7.56 -11.40
N PHE A 65 5.01 -6.54 -11.57
CA PHE A 65 6.36 -6.47 -11.00
C PHE A 65 6.40 -5.43 -9.89
N HIS A 66 6.96 -5.79 -8.74
CA HIS A 66 7.13 -4.87 -7.62
C HIS A 66 8.60 -4.50 -7.44
N ARG A 67 8.89 -3.20 -7.31
CA ARG A 67 10.21 -2.64 -7.01
C ARG A 67 10.08 -1.62 -5.88
N ASN A 68 11.01 -1.63 -4.92
CA ASN A 68 11.07 -0.60 -3.88
C ASN A 68 12.19 0.38 -4.24
N LEU A 69 11.86 1.65 -4.37
CA LEU A 69 12.79 2.71 -4.74
C LEU A 69 13.22 3.50 -3.50
N SER A 70 14.52 3.75 -3.39
CA SER A 70 15.09 4.61 -2.36
C SER A 70 14.77 6.09 -2.61
N ALA A 71 15.01 6.95 -1.61
CA ALA A 71 14.81 8.40 -1.74
C ALA A 71 15.70 9.03 -2.84
N ALA A 72 16.90 8.49 -3.07
CA ALA A 72 17.83 8.99 -4.07
C ALA A 72 17.41 8.64 -5.51
N GLU A 73 16.84 7.46 -5.71
CA GLU A 73 16.54 6.94 -7.06
C GLU A 73 15.12 7.27 -7.52
N ARG A 74 14.18 7.44 -6.58
CA ARG A 74 12.75 7.56 -6.89
C ARG A 74 12.41 8.72 -7.82
N ALA A 75 13.07 9.86 -7.72
CA ALA A 75 12.79 11.02 -8.58
C ALA A 75 13.07 10.70 -10.05
N SER A 76 14.31 10.29 -10.33
CA SER A 76 14.78 9.95 -11.68
C SER A 76 14.04 8.74 -12.26
N GLU A 77 13.89 7.66 -11.50
CA GLU A 77 13.23 6.43 -11.98
C GLU A 77 11.75 6.68 -12.32
N ILE A 78 11.01 7.33 -11.42
CA ILE A 78 9.58 7.60 -11.66
C ILE A 78 9.39 8.56 -12.81
N TRP A 79 10.25 9.59 -12.91
CA TRP A 79 10.24 10.51 -14.03
C TRP A 79 10.48 9.77 -15.36
N ASN A 80 11.50 8.91 -15.42
CA ASN A 80 11.82 8.15 -16.62
C ASN A 80 10.69 7.21 -17.02
N ILE A 81 10.09 6.48 -16.07
CA ILE A 81 8.93 5.61 -16.32
C ILE A 81 7.77 6.42 -16.88
N TRP A 82 7.50 7.60 -16.33
CA TRP A 82 6.45 8.45 -16.90
C TRP A 82 6.80 8.84 -18.34
N GLN A 83 7.97 9.42 -18.57
CA GLN A 83 8.37 9.93 -19.88
C GLN A 83 8.39 8.84 -20.96
N GLN A 84 8.81 7.63 -20.62
CA GLN A 84 8.98 6.55 -21.59
C GLN A 84 7.72 5.70 -21.81
N ASN A 85 6.76 5.70 -20.87
CA ASN A 85 5.70 4.68 -20.89
C ASN A 85 4.27 5.22 -20.82
N PHE A 86 4.01 6.44 -20.32
CA PHE A 86 2.64 6.87 -20.02
C PHE A 86 2.35 8.32 -20.40
N GLU A 87 1.13 8.59 -20.88
CA GLU A 87 0.65 9.94 -21.15
C GLU A 87 0.12 10.60 -19.87
N HIS A 88 -0.57 9.85 -19.01
CA HIS A 88 -1.28 10.43 -17.87
C HIS A 88 -0.68 9.96 -16.55
N VAL A 89 -0.46 10.91 -15.64
CA VAL A 89 -0.06 10.64 -14.27
C VAL A 89 -0.96 11.37 -13.29
N HIS A 90 -1.41 10.64 -12.28
CA HIS A 90 -2.24 11.17 -11.21
C HIS A 90 -1.54 10.98 -9.86
N LEU A 91 -1.18 12.09 -9.24
CA LEU A 91 -0.65 12.15 -7.88
C LEU A 91 -1.80 12.44 -6.94
N PHE A 92 -1.95 11.58 -5.96
CA PHE A 92 -2.90 11.77 -4.88
C PHE A 92 -2.14 12.19 -3.64
N THR A 93 -2.54 13.31 -3.05
CA THR A 93 -1.98 13.78 -1.79
C THR A 93 -3.09 14.02 -0.78
N ARG A 94 -2.72 14.20 0.50
CA ARG A 94 -3.68 14.51 1.57
C ARG A 94 -4.47 15.80 1.32
N THR A 95 -3.85 16.78 0.67
CA THR A 95 -4.38 18.14 0.55
C THR A 95 -4.97 18.44 -0.83
N LYS A 96 -4.43 17.82 -1.88
CA LYS A 96 -4.82 18.07 -3.27
C LYS A 96 -4.47 16.89 -4.18
N ASP A 97 -5.17 16.78 -5.29
CA ASP A 97 -4.82 15.84 -6.34
C ASP A 97 -4.23 16.60 -7.53
N LEU A 98 -3.18 16.04 -8.13
CA LEU A 98 -2.48 16.61 -9.28
C LEU A 98 -2.55 15.63 -10.44
N GLN A 99 -3.13 16.07 -11.55
CA GLN A 99 -3.18 15.30 -12.79
C GLN A 99 -2.28 15.96 -13.82
N PHE A 100 -1.33 15.18 -14.32
CA PHE A 100 -0.39 15.57 -15.35
C PHE A 100 -0.75 14.83 -16.62
N HIS A 101 -1.09 15.58 -17.67
CA HIS A 101 -1.37 15.03 -18.99
C HIS A 101 -0.26 15.46 -19.93
N ARG A 102 0.48 14.49 -20.44
CA ARG A 102 1.50 14.70 -21.45
C ARG A 102 0.88 14.59 -22.83
N SER A 103 1.18 15.56 -23.66
CA SER A 103 0.84 15.56 -25.08
C SER A 103 1.96 14.91 -25.90
N PRO A 104 1.68 14.43 -27.13
CA PRO A 104 2.68 13.86 -28.01
C PRO A 104 3.82 14.84 -28.38
N ASP A 105 3.57 16.14 -28.33
CA ASP A 105 4.54 17.21 -28.57
C ASP A 105 5.51 17.45 -27.40
N GLY A 106 5.39 16.68 -26.31
CA GLY A 106 6.20 16.82 -25.09
C GLY A 106 5.73 17.93 -24.16
N SER A 107 4.69 18.69 -24.52
CA SER A 107 4.05 19.63 -23.60
C SER A 107 3.29 18.87 -22.52
N CYS A 108 3.22 19.45 -21.32
CA CYS A 108 2.54 18.84 -20.20
C CYS A 108 1.56 19.82 -19.58
N ARG A 109 0.37 19.31 -19.33
CA ARG A 109 -0.76 20.06 -18.82
C ARG A 109 -1.05 19.59 -17.41
N VAL A 110 -1.05 20.51 -16.44
CA VAL A 110 -1.29 20.18 -15.03
C VAL A 110 -2.66 20.66 -14.60
N GLN A 111 -3.45 19.77 -14.02
CA GLN A 111 -4.73 20.07 -13.39
C GLN A 111 -4.63 19.81 -11.90
N ARG A 112 -5.09 20.78 -11.11
CA ARG A 112 -5.22 20.66 -9.66
C ARG A 112 -6.68 20.43 -9.28
N THR A 113 -6.95 19.41 -8.49
CA THR A 113 -8.28 19.08 -7.99
C THR A 113 -8.28 18.92 -6.47
N LYS A 114 -9.48 18.97 -5.88
CA LYS A 114 -9.66 18.60 -4.47
C LYS A 114 -9.23 17.14 -4.26
N PRO A 115 -8.74 16.78 -3.07
CA PRO A 115 -8.30 15.41 -2.78
C PRO A 115 -9.48 14.45 -2.94
N SER A 116 -9.30 13.42 -3.77
CA SER A 116 -10.31 12.40 -4.04
C SER A 116 -10.12 11.13 -3.21
N LEU A 117 -8.90 10.90 -2.70
CA LEU A 117 -8.60 9.79 -1.79
C LEU A 117 -8.72 10.24 -0.33
N LYS A 118 -9.49 9.50 0.47
CA LYS A 118 -9.54 9.67 1.91
C LYS A 118 -8.34 8.96 2.55
N PRO A 119 -7.54 9.61 3.40
CA PRO A 119 -6.38 9.01 4.06
C PRO A 119 -6.70 7.70 4.79
N ASP A 120 -7.87 7.63 5.44
CA ASP A 120 -8.31 6.47 6.22
C ASP A 120 -8.62 5.21 5.37
N SER A 121 -8.76 5.36 4.06
CA SER A 121 -9.01 4.24 3.13
C SER A 121 -7.73 3.62 2.56
N LEU A 122 -6.57 4.21 2.87
CA LEU A 122 -5.29 3.74 2.38
C LEU A 122 -4.64 2.79 3.40
N PRO A 123 -3.98 1.72 2.93
CA PRO A 123 -3.20 0.88 3.83
C PRO A 123 -2.16 1.74 4.55
N THR A 124 -1.98 1.48 5.84
CA THR A 124 -0.95 2.13 6.67
C THR A 124 0.40 2.02 5.96
N LEU A 125 1.27 3.03 6.16
CA LEU A 125 2.64 3.01 5.61
C LEU A 125 3.47 1.85 6.15
N ASP A 126 3.01 1.22 7.22
CA ASP A 126 3.61 0.03 7.82
C ASP A 126 3.41 -1.20 6.93
N HIS A 127 4.52 -1.89 6.67
CA HIS A 127 4.53 -3.12 5.89
C HIS A 127 3.95 -4.31 6.67
N ASN A 128 3.92 -4.22 8.01
CA ASN A 128 3.34 -5.26 8.84
C ASN A 128 1.84 -5.09 8.96
N ARG A 129 1.09 -5.98 8.30
CA ARG A 129 -0.28 -6.29 8.71
C ARG A 129 -0.19 -7.01 10.05
N GLU A 130 -0.50 -6.32 11.14
CA GLU A 130 -0.76 -6.97 12.42
C GLU A 130 -1.91 -7.98 12.23
N LYS A 131 -1.63 -9.25 12.53
CA LYS A 131 -2.64 -10.29 12.45
C LYS A 131 -3.57 -10.14 13.64
N THR A 132 -4.82 -9.78 13.38
CA THR A 132 -5.86 -9.76 14.41
C THR A 132 -6.32 -11.19 14.67
N TYR A 133 -5.82 -11.78 15.76
CA TYR A 133 -6.26 -13.10 16.23
C TYR A 133 -7.47 -12.98 17.17
N LEU A 134 -8.34 -14.00 17.20
CA LEU A 134 -9.42 -14.09 18.19
C LEU A 134 -8.91 -14.20 19.63
N LEU A 135 -7.77 -14.89 19.84
CA LEU A 135 -7.02 -14.84 21.09
C LEU A 135 -5.89 -13.81 20.94
N PRO A 136 -6.06 -12.57 21.45
CA PRO A 136 -5.10 -11.51 21.23
C PRO A 136 -3.81 -11.72 22.04
N GLU A 137 -2.69 -11.25 21.50
CA GLU A 137 -1.43 -11.13 22.23
C GLU A 137 -1.49 -9.96 23.22
N GLY A 138 -0.70 -10.00 24.29
CA GLY A 138 -0.61 -8.90 25.27
C GLY A 138 -1.65 -8.93 26.38
N LYS A 139 -2.63 -9.84 26.32
CA LYS A 139 -3.53 -10.15 27.44
C LYS A 139 -3.26 -11.56 27.95
N PRO A 140 -2.99 -11.78 29.24
CA PRO A 140 -2.78 -13.12 29.77
C PRO A 140 -4.07 -13.93 29.67
N ILE A 141 -4.01 -15.00 28.88
CA ILE A 141 -5.11 -15.98 28.76
C ILE A 141 -4.75 -17.16 29.67
N PRO A 142 -5.52 -17.44 30.75
CA PRO A 142 -5.14 -18.43 31.76
C PRO A 142 -4.71 -19.78 31.19
N PHE A 143 -5.50 -20.32 30.24
CA PHE A 143 -5.18 -21.57 29.55
C PHE A 143 -3.83 -21.52 28.82
N LEU A 144 -3.53 -20.43 28.10
CA LEU A 144 -2.28 -20.30 27.36
C LEU A 144 -1.06 -20.10 28.27
N VAL A 145 -1.26 -19.51 29.45
CA VAL A 145 -0.22 -19.38 30.48
C VAL A 145 0.08 -20.74 31.10
N GLU A 146 -0.96 -21.50 31.45
CA GLU A 146 -0.83 -22.81 32.09
C GLU A 146 -0.11 -23.83 31.19
N ILE A 147 -0.39 -23.83 29.89
CA ILE A 147 0.31 -24.71 28.93
C ILE A 147 1.68 -24.17 28.48
N GLY A 148 2.13 -23.04 29.04
CA GLY A 148 3.42 -22.42 28.73
C GLY A 148 3.54 -21.86 27.30
N VAL A 149 2.43 -21.44 26.68
CA VAL A 149 2.43 -20.74 25.39
C VAL A 149 2.61 -19.23 25.59
N MET A 150 2.00 -18.68 26.64
CA MET A 150 2.14 -17.29 27.07
C MET A 150 2.85 -17.19 28.42
N ASN A 151 3.46 -16.05 28.70
CA ASN A 151 3.88 -15.69 30.05
C ASN A 151 2.74 -14.99 30.83
N GLY A 152 2.94 -14.74 32.13
CA GLY A 152 1.96 -14.04 32.97
C GLY A 152 1.63 -12.60 32.54
N ALA A 153 2.41 -12.02 31.62
CA ALA A 153 2.15 -10.72 31.01
C ALA A 153 1.36 -10.82 29.69
N GLY A 154 0.94 -12.02 29.25
CA GLY A 154 0.22 -12.22 27.99
C GLY A 154 1.09 -12.19 26.74
N LYS A 155 2.42 -12.15 26.89
CA LYS A 155 3.36 -12.25 25.75
C LYS A 155 3.55 -13.70 25.37
N VAL A 156 3.40 -14.01 24.08
CA VAL A 156 3.65 -15.34 23.54
C VAL A 156 5.15 -15.63 23.57
N LEU A 157 5.53 -16.80 24.06
CA LEU A 157 6.94 -17.22 24.06
C LEU A 157 7.37 -17.52 22.62
N ALA A 158 8.48 -16.92 22.16
CA ALA A 158 8.96 -17.06 20.78
C ALA A 158 9.06 -18.54 20.30
N PRO A 159 9.55 -19.50 21.10
CA PRO A 159 9.59 -20.91 20.69
C PRO A 159 8.20 -21.56 20.52
N LYS A 160 7.16 -20.99 21.13
CA LYS A 160 5.78 -21.52 21.11
C LYS A 160 4.84 -20.71 20.21
N TYR A 161 5.39 -19.76 19.44
CA TYR A 161 4.59 -18.92 18.54
C TYR A 161 3.84 -19.75 17.48
N HIS A 162 4.44 -20.83 16.98
CA HIS A 162 3.75 -21.76 16.08
C HIS A 162 2.52 -22.41 16.74
N LYS A 163 2.64 -22.79 18.01
CA LYS A 163 1.53 -23.38 18.77
C LYS A 163 0.42 -22.37 19.03
N PHE A 164 0.78 -21.13 19.38
CA PHE A 164 -0.15 -20.02 19.50
C PHE A 164 -0.96 -19.81 18.21
N ARG A 165 -0.30 -19.77 17.04
CA ARG A 165 -0.98 -19.68 15.74
C ARG A 165 -1.88 -20.88 15.45
N GLN A 166 -1.44 -22.09 15.78
CA GLN A 166 -2.25 -23.30 15.61
C GLN A 166 -3.55 -23.24 16.43
N ILE A 167 -3.45 -22.83 17.70
CA ILE A 167 -4.61 -22.69 18.60
C ILE A 167 -5.56 -21.62 18.06
N ASN A 168 -5.02 -20.46 17.66
CA ASN A 168 -5.85 -19.40 17.06
C ASN A 168 -6.57 -19.85 15.80
N ARG A 169 -5.87 -20.53 14.88
CA ARG A 169 -6.49 -21.08 13.67
C ARG A 169 -7.60 -22.09 13.97
N PHE A 170 -7.42 -22.90 15.00
CA PHE A 170 -8.46 -23.84 15.45
C PHE A 170 -9.69 -23.09 15.98
N VAL A 171 -9.50 -22.07 16.82
CA VAL A 171 -10.60 -21.26 17.36
C VAL A 171 -11.32 -20.49 16.25
N GLU A 172 -10.60 -19.91 15.29
CA GLU A 172 -11.18 -19.28 14.10
C GLU A 172 -12.06 -20.26 13.30
N MET A 173 -11.55 -21.46 13.04
CA MET A 173 -12.32 -22.50 12.33
C MET A 173 -13.59 -22.92 13.08
N VAL A 174 -13.53 -22.99 14.42
CA VAL A 174 -14.70 -23.28 15.25
C VAL A 174 -15.69 -22.11 15.21
N ASP A 175 -15.22 -20.87 15.36
CA ASP A 175 -16.06 -19.67 15.30
C ASP A 175 -16.81 -19.57 13.96
N ASP A 176 -16.13 -19.86 12.85
CA ASP A 176 -16.71 -19.88 11.50
C ASP A 176 -17.89 -20.84 11.40
N VAL A 177 -17.77 -22.06 11.96
CA VAL A 177 -18.84 -23.07 11.86
C VAL A 177 -19.90 -22.93 12.95
N THR A 178 -19.61 -22.31 14.10
CA THR A 178 -20.55 -22.24 15.23
C THR A 178 -21.89 -21.59 14.89
N ARG A 179 -21.92 -20.73 13.88
CA ARG A 179 -23.15 -20.08 13.41
C ARG A 179 -24.12 -21.06 12.76
N ASP A 180 -23.60 -22.08 12.11
CA ASP A 180 -24.36 -23.08 11.35
C ASP A 180 -24.66 -24.34 12.18
N LEU A 181 -24.10 -24.43 13.39
CA LEU A 181 -24.32 -25.55 14.29
C LEU A 181 -25.71 -25.45 14.97
N PRO A 182 -26.42 -26.58 15.11
CA PRO A 182 -27.71 -26.61 15.80
C PRO A 182 -27.54 -26.20 17.27
N ARG A 183 -28.37 -25.27 17.73
CA ARG A 183 -28.31 -24.72 19.11
C ARG A 183 -29.21 -25.45 20.10
N ASP A 184 -30.13 -26.25 19.59
CA ASP A 184 -31.23 -26.91 20.28
C ASP A 184 -30.97 -28.40 20.56
N ARG A 185 -29.85 -28.94 20.07
CA ARG A 185 -29.44 -30.33 20.32
C ARG A 185 -27.94 -30.45 20.51
N PRO A 186 -27.46 -31.47 21.26
CA PRO A 186 -26.03 -31.72 21.41
C PRO A 186 -25.40 -32.09 20.07
N LEU A 187 -24.20 -31.56 19.84
CA LEU A 187 -23.31 -31.99 18.76
C LEU A 187 -22.83 -33.41 19.07
N ARG A 188 -23.02 -34.34 18.14
CA ARG A 188 -22.59 -35.73 18.22
C ARG A 188 -21.49 -36.00 17.21
#